data_AF-A0A2M7SWZ4-F1
#
_entry.id   AF-A0A2M7SWZ4-F1
#
_cell.length_a   1.000
_cell.length_b   1.000
_cell.length_c   1.000
_cell.angle_alpha   90.00
_cell.angle_beta   90.00
_cell.angle_gamma   90.00
#
_symmetry.space_group_name_H-M   'P 1'
#
loop_
_entity.id
_entity.type
_entity.pdbx_description
1 polymer ?
#
loop_
_entity_poly.entity_id
_entity_poly.type
_entity_poly.pdbx_seq_one_letter_code
_entity_poly.pdbx_strand_id
1 'polypeptide(L)' 'MDLKKFYPQRNPWSHKGNFGYVLIVAGSRIYSGSPVLNALGALRAGADLTMIVSCLRAAD' A
#
# COMPACT_ATOMS: atom_id res chain seq x y z
N MET A 1 5.93 -16.25 19.26
CA MET A 1 6.05 -14.79 19.07
C MET A 1 4.67 -14.20 19.27
N ASP A 2 4.51 -13.22 20.17
CA ASP A 2 3.20 -12.62 20.43
C ASP A 2 2.91 -11.53 19.38
N LEU A 3 2.07 -11.86 18.41
CA LEU A 3 1.73 -10.98 17.28
C LEU A 3 0.90 -9.77 17.69
N LYS A 4 0.19 -9.83 18.84
CA LYS A 4 -0.64 -8.71 19.33
C LYS A 4 0.20 -7.47 19.65
N LYS A 5 1.50 -7.64 19.93
CA LYS A 5 2.42 -6.52 20.16
C LYS A 5 2.69 -5.67 18.92
N PHE A 6 2.61 -6.26 17.73
CA PHE A 6 2.89 -5.58 16.46
C PHE A 6 1.61 -5.08 15.77
N TYR A 7 0.47 -5.71 16.05
CA TYR A 7 -0.83 -5.36 15.48
C TYR A 7 -1.81 -4.94 16.59
N PRO A 8 -1.66 -3.73 17.16
CA PRO A 8 -2.59 -3.22 18.16
C PRO A 8 -3.98 -3.00 17.55
N GLN A 9 -5.00 -3.06 18.40
CA GLN A 9 -6.37 -2.76 18.00
C GLN A 9 -6.48 -1.29 17.57
N ARG A 10 -7.17 -1.02 16.46
CA ARG A 10 -7.36 0.34 15.95
C ARG A 10 -8.28 1.14 16.87
N ASN A 11 -7.97 2.44 17.04
CA ASN A 11 -8.84 3.37 17.75
C ASN A 11 -10.18 3.50 16.99
N PRO A 12 -11.35 3.35 17.63
CA PRO A 12 -12.66 3.52 16.99
C PRO A 12 -12.86 4.89 16.32
N TRP A 13 -12.18 5.92 16.81
CA TRP A 13 -12.23 7.28 16.28
C TRP A 13 -11.12 7.57 15.27
N SER A 14 -10.45 6.54 14.75
CA SER A 14 -9.44 6.72 13.70
C SER A 14 -10.07 7.07 12.36
N HIS A 15 -9.33 7.79 11.53
CA HIS A 15 -9.77 8.26 10.22
C HIS A 15 -8.72 7.95 9.16
N LYS A 16 -9.14 8.03 7.88
CA LYS A 16 -8.24 7.86 6.73
C LYS A 16 -7.06 8.82 6.82
N GLY A 17 -5.85 8.28 6.75
CA GLY A 17 -4.59 8.99 6.90
C GLY A 17 -3.85 8.65 8.21
N ASN A 18 -4.56 8.10 9.21
CA ASN A 18 -3.95 7.73 10.48
C ASN A 18 -3.06 6.47 10.39
N PHE A 19 -3.29 5.60 9.40
CA PHE A 19 -2.53 4.35 9.21
C PHE A 19 -1.54 4.42 8.03
N GLY A 20 -1.26 5.64 7.57
CA GLY A 20 -0.14 5.94 6.68
C GLY A 20 -0.44 5.79 5.18
N TYR A 21 0.52 6.30 4.42
CA TYR A 21 0.50 6.37 2.96
C TYR A 21 1.71 5.61 2.44
N VAL A 22 1.48 4.73 1.46
CA VAL A 22 2.57 3.95 0.85
C VAL A 22 2.76 4.43 -0.59
N LEU A 23 3.95 4.96 -0.87
CA LEU A 23 4.38 5.29 -2.22
C LEU A 23 5.12 4.09 -2.82
N ILE A 24 4.66 3.62 -3.98
CA ILE A 24 5.24 2.49 -4.71
C ILE A 24 5.86 3.05 -5.98
N VAL A 25 7.20 3.08 -6.02
CA VAL A 25 7.95 3.46 -7.22
C VAL A 25 8.36 2.19 -7.93
N ALA A 26 7.56 1.79 -8.90
CA ALA A 26 7.76 0.57 -9.65
C ALA A 26 7.01 0.67 -10.98
N GLY A 27 7.26 -0.29 -11.86
CA GLY A 27 6.59 -0.38 -13.15
C GLY A 27 7.54 0.00 -14.27
N SER A 28 7.69 -0.93 -15.21
CA SER A 28 8.50 -0.73 -16.41
C SER A 28 7.62 -0.94 -17.63
N ARG A 29 8.17 -0.70 -18.83
CA ARG A 29 7.46 -0.97 -20.08
C ARG A 29 6.94 -2.42 -20.18
N ILE A 30 7.62 -3.38 -19.55
CA ILE A 30 7.27 -4.81 -19.64
C ILE A 30 6.49 -5.27 -18.40
N TYR A 31 6.76 -4.68 -17.24
CA TYR A 31 6.23 -5.16 -15.96
C TYR A 31 5.29 -4.14 -15.30
N SER A 32 4.05 -4.04 -15.80
CA SER A 32 2.98 -3.21 -15.23
C SER A 32 2.24 -3.88 -14.07
N GLY A 33 2.25 -5.22 -13.97
CA GLY A 33 1.54 -5.96 -12.92
C GLY A 33 2.17 -5.88 -11.54
N SER A 34 3.51 -5.79 -11.45
CA SER A 34 4.23 -5.77 -10.18
C SER A 34 3.82 -4.60 -9.25
N PRO A 35 3.71 -3.34 -9.73
CA PRO A 35 3.21 -2.22 -8.92
C PRO A 35 1.82 -2.46 -8.32
N VAL A 36 0.91 -3.05 -9.12
CA VAL A 36 -0.49 -3.31 -8.72
C VAL A 36 -0.54 -4.34 -7.59
N LEU A 37 0.22 -5.43 -7.70
CA LEU A 37 0.29 -6.46 -6.67
C LEU A 37 0.85 -5.90 -5.35
N ASN A 38 1.87 -5.05 -5.42
CA ASN A 38 2.41 -4.37 -4.24
C ASN A 38 1.37 -3.42 -3.60
N ALA A 39 0.62 -2.67 -4.40
CA ALA A 39 -0.41 -1.76 -3.90
C ALA A 39 -1.54 -2.53 -3.20
N LEU A 40 -2.00 -3.63 -3.79
CA LEU A 40 -2.98 -4.54 -3.17
C LEU A 40 -2.45 -5.13 -1.86
N GLY A 41 -1.19 -5.56 -1.84
CA GLY A 41 -0.54 -6.07 -0.63
C GLY A 41 -0.50 -5.03 0.50
N ALA A 42 -0.11 -3.80 0.19
CA ALA A 42 -0.05 -2.71 1.16
C ALA A 42 -1.44 -2.34 1.70
N LEU A 43 -2.47 -2.25 0.84
CA LEU A 43 -3.85 -2.00 1.27
C LEU A 43 -4.36 -3.13 2.19
N ARG A 44 -4.13 -4.39 1.82
CA ARG A 44 -4.53 -5.55 2.64
C ARG A 44 -3.77 -5.64 3.96
N ALA A 45 -2.52 -5.18 3.99
CA ALA A 45 -1.74 -5.09 5.23
C ALA A 45 -2.24 -3.98 6.17
N GLY A 46 -3.06 -3.05 5.66
CA GLY A 46 -3.74 -2.03 6.45
C GLY A 46 -3.28 -0.60 6.22
N ALA A 47 -2.49 -0.33 5.17
CA ALA A 47 -2.22 1.05 4.75
C ALA A 47 -3.52 1.73 4.29
N ASP A 48 -3.70 3.01 4.64
CA ASP A 48 -4.93 3.73 4.29
C ASP A 48 -4.98 4.12 2.82
N LEU A 49 -3.82 4.48 2.28
CA LEU A 49 -3.67 4.95 0.92
C LEU A 49 -2.39 4.39 0.31
N THR A 50 -2.51 3.99 -0.95
CA THR A 50 -1.38 3.57 -1.78
C THR A 50 -1.35 4.44 -3.02
N MET A 51 -0.14 4.88 -3.41
CA MET A 51 0.10 5.63 -4.62
C MET A 51 1.17 4.93 -5.43
N ILE A 52 0.90 4.68 -6.71
CA ILE A 52 1.86 4.10 -7.63
C ILE A 52 2.46 5.25 -8.46
N VAL A 53 3.79 5.29 -8.52
CA VAL A 53 4.55 6.15 -9.44
C VAL A 53 5.31 5.23 -10.39
N SER A 54 5.02 5.37 -11.67
CA SER A 54 5.51 4.50 -12.74
C SER A 54 5.76 5.31 -14.01
N CYS A 55 6.40 4.71 -15.01
CA CYS A 55 6.40 5.25 -16.36
C CYS A 55 5.00 5.17 -16.98
N LEU A 56 4.68 6.11 -17.88
CA LEU A 56 3.35 6.30 -18.46
C LEU A 56 2.70 5.00 -18.93
N ARG A 57 3.40 4.20 -19.74
CA ARG A 57 2.89 2.93 -20.29
C ARG A 57 2.45 1.90 -19.23
N ALA A 58 2.97 1.99 -18.02
CA ALA A 58 2.60 1.05 -16.95
C ALA A 58 1.55 1.61 -16.00
N ALA A 59 1.12 2.86 -16.20
CA ALA A 59 0.11 3.55 -15.40
C ALA A 59 -0.95 4.26 -16.27
N ASP A 60 -1.03 3.94 -17.56
CA ASP A 60 -2.09 4.38 -18.47
C ASP A 60 -3.36 3.54 -18.34
#